data_AF-W2TKS7-F1
#
_entry.id   AF-W2TKS7-F1
#
_cell.length_a   1.000
_cell.length_b   1.000
_cell.length_c   1.000
_cell.angle_alpha   90.00
_cell.angle_beta   90.00
_cell.angle_gamma   90.00
#
_symmetry.space_group_name_H-M   'P 1'
#
loop_
_entity.id
_entity.type
_entity.pdbx_description
1 polymer ?
#
loop_
_entity_poly.entity_id
_entity_poly.type
_entity_poly.pdbx_seq_one_letter_code
_entity_poly.pdbx_strand_id
1 'polypeptide(L)' 'MANYSEEWCPPSSVPLQFRSTPDVRRPTVMVRFCFDRDGADRCADWVPYCRSERFYAYMRSYCTRSCGFC' A
#
# COMPACT_ATOMS: atom_id res chain seq x y z
N MET A 1 37.40 0.63 36.45
CA MET A 1 36.02 0.15 36.20
C MET A 1 35.34 1.19 35.30
N ALA A 2 34.90 0.77 34.12
CA ALA A 2 34.35 1.59 33.03
C ALA A 2 32.95 2.15 33.38
N ASN A 3 32.76 3.47 33.26
CA ASN A 3 32.04 4.17 32.18
C ASN A 3 30.52 4.30 32.43
N TYR A 4 30.11 5.38 33.11
CA TYR A 4 28.74 5.87 33.16
C TYR A 4 28.66 7.07 32.21
N SER A 5 28.19 6.81 30.98
CA SER A 5 27.91 7.84 29.98
C SER A 5 26.54 8.42 30.26
N GLU A 6 26.48 9.47 31.08
CA GLU A 6 25.26 10.26 31.25
C GLU A 6 24.90 10.95 29.94
N GLU A 7 23.71 10.63 29.47
CA GLU A 7 23.08 11.14 28.26
C GLU A 7 22.78 12.65 28.45
N TRP A 8 23.77 13.50 28.17
CA TRP A 8 23.56 14.95 28.02
C TRP A 8 22.84 15.24 26.69
N CYS A 9 21.55 14.91 26.63
CA CYS A 9 20.65 15.49 25.64
C CYS A 9 20.09 16.81 26.20
N PRO A 10 20.35 17.97 25.57
CA PRO A 10 19.82 19.26 26.05
C PRO A 10 18.29 19.28 25.96
N PRO A 11 17.57 19.98 26.87
CA PRO A 11 16.13 20.13 26.80
C PRO A 11 15.77 21.06 25.64
N SER A 12 15.71 20.51 24.44
CA SER A 12 15.24 21.19 23.25
C SER A 12 13.75 21.44 23.43
N SER A 13 13.43 22.69 23.76
CA SER A 13 12.09 23.22 23.89
C SER A 13 11.38 23.17 22.54
N VAL A 14 10.67 22.08 22.27
CA VAL A 14 9.74 22.01 21.13
C VAL A 14 8.44 21.32 21.56
N PRO A 15 7.40 22.08 21.92
CA PRO A 15 6.03 21.65 21.71
C PRO A 15 5.49 22.38 20.47
N LEU A 16 5.90 21.94 19.30
CA LEU A 16 5.20 22.22 18.04
C LEU A 16 4.83 20.90 17.37
N GLN A 17 4.22 19.97 18.10
CA GLN A 17 3.39 18.93 17.48
C GLN A 17 2.03 19.55 17.20
N PHE A 18 2.09 20.41 16.19
CA PHE A 18 1.00 21.04 15.48
C PHE A 18 0.03 19.93 15.06
N ARG A 19 -1.05 19.82 15.82
CA ARG A 19 -2.34 19.23 15.48
C ARG A 19 -2.41 18.77 14.03
N SER A 20 -2.36 17.46 13.82
CA SER A 20 -2.61 16.83 12.53
C SER A 20 -4.04 17.16 12.10
N THR A 21 -4.21 18.29 11.41
CA THR A 21 -5.45 18.56 10.70
C THR A 21 -5.56 17.49 9.62
N PRO A 22 -6.66 16.72 9.54
CA PRO A 22 -6.88 15.89 8.37
C PRO A 22 -6.89 16.81 7.15
N ASP A 23 -6.00 16.55 6.21
CA ASP A 23 -5.89 17.31 4.97
C ASP A 23 -7.14 17.06 4.12
N VAL A 24 -8.17 17.89 4.32
CA VAL A 24 -9.44 17.88 3.57
C VAL A 24 -9.25 18.23 2.09
N ARG A 25 -8.02 18.53 1.66
CA ARG A 25 -7.66 18.89 0.29
C ARG A 25 -6.96 17.79 -0.48
N ARG A 26 -6.77 16.60 0.09
CA ARG A 26 -6.44 15.45 -0.74
C ARG A 26 -7.68 15.13 -1.56
N PRO A 27 -7.68 15.33 -2.90
CA PRO A 27 -8.69 14.65 -3.70
C PRO A 27 -8.60 13.20 -3.24
N THR A 28 -9.74 12.62 -2.86
CA THR A 28 -9.84 11.17 -2.81
C THR A 28 -9.56 10.74 -4.24
N VAL A 29 -8.27 10.56 -4.55
CA VAL A 29 -7.85 9.68 -5.62
C VAL A 29 -8.64 8.46 -5.26
N MET A 30 -9.70 8.19 -6.02
CA MET A 30 -10.36 6.91 -5.99
C MET A 30 -9.23 6.00 -6.37
N VAL A 31 -8.51 5.51 -5.35
CA VAL A 31 -7.35 4.68 -5.52
C VAL A 31 -7.96 3.53 -6.24
N ARG A 32 -7.71 3.46 -7.55
CA ARG A 32 -8.13 2.31 -8.33
C ARG A 32 -7.32 1.23 -7.69
N PHE A 33 -8.00 0.52 -6.81
CA PHE A 33 -7.41 -0.45 -5.93
C PHE A 33 -7.05 -1.61 -6.83
N CYS A 34 -5.85 -1.50 -7.38
CA CYS A 34 -5.25 -2.43 -8.28
C CYS A 34 -4.65 -3.53 -7.44
N PHE A 35 -5.54 -4.43 -7.02
CA PHE A 35 -5.18 -5.61 -6.27
C PHE A 35 -5.94 -6.81 -6.79
N ASP A 36 -5.35 -7.97 -6.57
CA ASP A 36 -5.94 -9.24 -6.90
C ASP A 36 -6.94 -9.64 -5.80
N ARG A 37 -8.23 -9.68 -6.13
CA ARG A 37 -9.32 -10.02 -5.20
C ARG A 37 -9.31 -11.49 -4.78
N ASP A 38 -8.85 -12.39 -5.65
CA ASP A 38 -8.71 -13.82 -5.34
C ASP A 38 -7.42 -14.18 -4.61
N GLY A 39 -6.56 -13.19 -4.34
CA GLY A 39 -5.24 -13.40 -3.80
C GLY A 39 -4.17 -13.55 -4.88
N ALA A 40 -2.97 -13.08 -4.57
CA ALA A 40 -1.86 -13.08 -5.51
C ALA A 40 -1.45 -14.50 -5.93
N ASP A 41 -1.52 -15.48 -5.02
CA ASP A 41 -1.11 -16.86 -5.29
C ASP A 41 -2.01 -17.53 -6.35
N ARG A 42 -3.34 -17.44 -6.18
CA ARG A 42 -4.31 -17.97 -7.15
C ARG A 42 -4.24 -17.25 -8.48
N CYS A 43 -4.05 -15.93 -8.46
CA CYS A 43 -3.90 -15.17 -9.69
C CYS A 43 -2.56 -15.45 -10.40
N ALA A 44 -1.50 -15.79 -9.66
CA ALA A 44 -0.21 -16.21 -10.23
C ALA A 44 -0.34 -17.54 -11.00
N ASP A 45 -1.10 -18.50 -10.47
CA ASP A 45 -1.43 -19.74 -11.18
C ASP A 45 -2.25 -19.47 -12.45
N TRP A 46 -3.01 -18.37 -12.45
CA TRP A 46 -3.98 -18.05 -13.51
C TRP A 46 -3.51 -16.99 -14.51
N VAL A 47 -2.25 -16.55 -14.42
CA VAL A 47 -1.57 -15.70 -15.40
C VAL A 47 -1.77 -16.14 -16.87
N PRO A 48 -1.68 -17.45 -17.23
CA PRO A 48 -1.93 -17.86 -18.62
C PRO A 48 -3.40 -17.64 -19.05
N TYR A 49 -4.35 -17.64 -18.12
CA TYR A 49 -5.77 -17.41 -18.41
C TYR A 49 -6.11 -15.93 -18.59
N CYS A 50 -5.20 -15.00 -18.26
CA CYS A 50 -5.39 -13.57 -18.52
C CYS A 50 -5.67 -13.26 -20.00
N ARG A 51 -5.18 -14.10 -20.93
CA ARG A 51 -5.40 -13.98 -22.38
C ARG A 51 -6.50 -14.92 -22.92
N SER A 52 -7.09 -15.75 -22.06
CA SER A 52 -8.13 -16.69 -22.46
C SER A 52 -9.49 -16.00 -22.47
N GLU A 53 -10.19 -15.96 -23.61
CA GLU A 53 -11.49 -15.28 -23.74
C GLU A 53 -12.52 -15.78 -22.71
N ARG A 54 -12.50 -17.09 -22.41
CA ARG A 54 -13.42 -17.71 -21.45
C ARG A 54 -13.25 -17.19 -20.01
N PHE A 55 -12.03 -16.83 -19.62
CA PHE A 55 -11.70 -16.38 -18.27
C PHE A 55 -11.33 -14.90 -18.21
N TYR A 56 -11.31 -14.21 -19.35
CA TYR A 56 -10.92 -12.80 -19.45
C TYR A 56 -11.77 -11.90 -18.54
N ALA A 57 -13.10 -12.08 -18.55
CA ALA A 57 -14.00 -11.31 -17.69
C ALA A 57 -13.73 -11.54 -16.19
N TYR A 58 -13.41 -12.77 -15.82
CA TYR A 58 -13.05 -13.14 -14.46
C TYR A 58 -11.71 -12.51 -14.07
N MET A 59 -10.67 -12.72 -14.88
CA MET A 59 -9.33 -12.16 -14.67
C MET A 59 -9.35 -10.63 -14.56
N ARG A 60 -10.19 -9.96 -15.37
CA ARG A 60 -10.38 -8.51 -15.34
C ARG A 60 -11.14 -7.99 -14.12
N SER A 61 -11.81 -8.86 -13.37
CA SER A 61 -12.53 -8.50 -12.15
C SER A 61 -11.79 -8.90 -10.89
N TYR A 62 -11.05 -10.01 -10.94
CA TYR A 62 -10.45 -10.66 -9.78
C TYR A 62 -8.92 -10.62 -9.78
N CYS A 63 -8.27 -10.71 -10.94
CA CYS A 63 -6.81 -10.77 -11.04
C CYS A 63 -6.25 -9.57 -11.82
N THR A 64 -6.79 -8.38 -11.55
CA THR A 64 -6.47 -7.16 -12.30
C THR A 64 -5.00 -6.77 -12.22
N ARG A 65 -4.38 -6.97 -11.05
CA ARG A 65 -2.99 -6.61 -10.82
C ARG A 65 -2.04 -7.64 -11.41
N SER A 66 -2.33 -8.93 -11.23
CA SER A 66 -1.52 -10.02 -11.78
C SER A 66 -1.57 -10.07 -13.32
N CYS A 67 -2.71 -9.75 -13.91
CA CYS A 67 -2.88 -9.69 -15.37
C CYS A 67 -2.46 -8.36 -16.01
N GLY A 68 -2.16 -7.32 -15.22
CA GLY A 68 -1.80 -5.99 -15.72
C GLY A 68 -2.96 -5.23 -16.38
N PHE A 69 -4.20 -5.48 -15.96
CA PHE A 69 -5.38 -4.71 -16.42
C PHE A 69 -5.47 -3.32 -15.78
N CYS A 70 -4.73 -3.15 -14.71
CA CYS A 70 -4.16 -1.90 -14.29
C CYS A 70 -2.69 -2.14 -13.88
#